data_AF-A0A3P7EPI9-F1
#
_entry.id   AF-A0A3P7EPI9-F1
#
_cell.length_a   1.000
_cell.length_b   1.000
_cell.length_c   1.000
_cell.angle_alpha   90.00
_cell.angle_beta   90.00
_cell.angle_gamma   90.00
#
_symmetry.space_group_name_H-M   'P 1'
#
loop_
_entity.id
_entity.type
_entity.pdbx_description
1 polymer ?
#
loop_
_entity_poly.entity_id
_entity_poly.type
_entity_poly.pdbx_seq_one_letter_code
_entity_poly.pdbx_strand_id
1 'polypeptide(L)'
;MSMDTLTISSKGTTTTTLAMRSFYLGPIDLFIPGASYHADFIGHAICLHQSEDYKTKCSALDCIKRMQLYSNSLMRYGKSPYLYPLYGLGELPQGFARLSAVYGGTYMLNKPFDGFVMENGKVVGVKSEGEVARCKQVICDPSYAPDLVRKVGRVVRAICILDHPIPNTADALSCQIILPQNQIGRKHGICAFRSHIYISCVSFDHKVAAERFFIAMVATIVETDNPPRELAAGIRLLGPMKECFVKDSDLYEPIGSGTDNQIFISSSYDATTHFESTCDDVLNIYERLMGEKFDFSKVKARLDDE
;
A
#
# COMPACT_ATOMS: atom_id res chain seq x y z
N MET A 1 16.50 20.36 -17.66
CA MET A 1 17.53 20.19 -16.62
C MET A 1 17.26 18.85 -15.93
N SER A 2 18.21 17.90 -15.96
CA SER A 2 18.11 16.75 -15.05
C SER A 2 18.24 17.30 -13.62
N MET A 3 17.29 16.93 -12.75
CA MET A 3 17.18 17.45 -11.38
C MET A 3 18.05 16.67 -10.37
N ASP A 4 18.94 15.80 -10.84
CA ASP A 4 19.88 15.08 -9.96
C ASP A 4 20.79 16.04 -9.15
N THR A 5 20.78 17.32 -9.50
CA THR A 5 21.52 18.41 -8.86
C THR A 5 20.66 19.64 -8.59
N LEU A 6 19.47 19.49 -7.99
CA LEU A 6 18.78 20.62 -7.37
C LEU A 6 19.48 20.97 -6.04
N THR A 7 20.58 21.73 -6.15
CA THR A 7 21.40 22.20 -5.03
C THR A 7 20.73 23.42 -4.39
N ILE A 8 19.92 23.21 -3.36
CA ILE A 8 19.39 24.32 -2.56
C ILE A 8 20.44 24.67 -1.52
N SER A 9 21.38 25.53 -1.91
CA SER A 9 22.50 25.96 -1.06
C SER A 9 22.02 26.92 0.03
N SER A 10 21.63 26.35 1.17
CA SER A 10 21.75 26.99 2.47
C SER A 10 22.73 26.11 3.26
N LYS A 11 24.00 26.56 3.39
CA LYS A 11 25.09 25.88 4.14
C LYS A 11 25.65 24.58 3.54
N GLY A 12 25.79 24.48 2.22
CA GLY A 12 26.55 23.38 1.58
C GLY A 12 25.90 21.99 1.64
N THR A 13 24.63 21.91 2.03
CA THR A 13 23.86 20.64 2.08
C THR A 13 23.09 20.47 0.78
N THR A 14 23.16 19.28 0.16
CA THR A 14 22.38 18.93 -1.04
C THR A 14 21.03 18.35 -0.63
N THR A 15 20.03 18.43 -1.52
CA THR A 15 18.69 17.85 -1.27
C THR A 15 18.74 16.34 -1.03
N THR A 16 19.79 15.66 -1.52
CA THR A 16 20.07 14.25 -1.30
C THR A 16 20.48 13.91 0.14
N THR A 17 21.12 14.83 0.85
CA THR A 17 21.61 14.59 2.23
C THR A 17 20.83 15.37 3.28
N LEU A 18 20.05 16.37 2.85
CA LEU A 18 19.20 17.16 3.73
C LEU A 18 17.96 16.36 4.14
N ALA A 19 17.78 16.16 5.45
CA ALA A 19 16.55 15.56 5.98
C ALA A 19 15.34 16.46 5.69
N MET A 20 14.18 15.84 5.41
CA MET A 20 12.97 16.59 5.05
C MET A 20 12.52 17.57 6.14
N ARG A 21 12.74 17.27 7.43
CA ARG A 21 12.47 18.21 8.53
C ARG A 21 13.22 19.53 8.37
N SER A 22 14.51 19.44 8.05
CA SER A 22 15.37 20.60 7.84
C SER A 22 14.98 21.36 6.58
N PHE A 23 14.45 20.65 5.58
CA PHE A 23 13.88 21.26 4.40
C PHE A 23 12.62 22.08 4.72
N TYR A 24 11.69 21.54 5.52
CA TYR A 24 10.49 22.24 5.97
C TYR A 24 10.78 23.49 6.80
N LEU A 25 11.78 23.44 7.68
CA LEU A 25 12.14 24.53 8.60
C LEU A 25 13.11 25.56 8.01
N GLY A 26 13.62 25.31 6.81
CA GLY A 26 14.63 26.16 6.18
C GLY A 26 14.15 26.68 4.83
N PRO A 27 14.61 26.09 3.70
CA PRO A 27 14.38 26.66 2.39
C PRO A 27 12.92 26.91 2.04
N ILE A 28 12.00 25.99 2.36
CA ILE A 28 10.61 26.12 1.92
C ILE A 28 9.82 27.14 2.75
N ASP A 29 10.12 27.32 4.02
CA ASP A 29 9.47 28.34 4.88
C ASP A 29 9.85 29.77 4.43
N LEU A 30 11.01 29.90 3.78
CA LEU A 30 11.45 31.14 3.14
C LEU A 30 10.58 31.53 1.92
N PHE A 31 10.01 30.54 1.23
CA PHE A 31 9.16 30.75 0.05
C PHE A 31 7.66 30.66 0.36
N ILE A 32 7.28 29.90 1.39
CA ILE A 32 5.91 29.68 1.84
C ILE A 32 5.89 29.82 3.37
N PRO A 33 5.66 31.04 3.89
CA PRO A 33 5.61 31.27 5.33
C PRO A 33 4.55 30.38 5.98
N GLY A 34 4.97 29.57 6.95
CA GLY A 34 4.08 28.59 7.60
C GLY A 34 4.05 27.24 6.89
N ALA A 35 5.06 26.90 6.08
CA ALA A 35 5.15 25.60 5.42
C ALA A 35 5.08 24.42 6.41
N SER A 36 5.51 24.63 7.66
CA SER A 36 5.35 23.65 8.74
C SER A 36 3.89 23.31 9.06
N TYR A 37 2.94 24.23 8.88
CA TYR A 37 1.50 23.97 9.03
C TYR A 37 0.95 23.06 7.92
N HIS A 38 1.58 23.09 6.74
CA HIS A 38 1.20 22.27 5.59
C HIS A 38 1.94 20.93 5.56
N ALA A 39 2.90 20.70 6.46
CA ALA A 39 3.77 19.53 6.44
C ALA A 39 3.00 18.21 6.59
N ASP A 40 1.92 18.20 7.39
CA ASP A 40 1.05 17.03 7.54
C ASP A 40 0.36 16.68 6.21
N PHE A 41 -0.21 17.69 5.52
CA PHE A 41 -0.87 17.46 4.24
C PHE A 41 0.13 17.03 3.15
N ILE A 42 1.27 17.72 3.04
CA ILE A 42 2.29 17.38 2.05
C ILE A 42 2.88 15.99 2.34
N GLY A 43 3.25 15.70 3.59
CA GLY A 43 3.84 14.42 3.98
C GLY A 43 2.91 13.23 3.79
N HIS A 44 1.65 13.37 4.22
CA HIS A 44 0.75 12.24 4.33
C HIS A 44 -0.26 12.12 3.18
N ALA A 45 -0.72 13.24 2.59
CA ALA A 45 -1.68 13.21 1.49
C ALA A 45 -1.03 13.33 0.11
N ILE A 46 0.13 13.99 -0.02
CA ILE A 46 0.85 14.10 -1.30
C ILE A 46 1.95 13.05 -1.39
N CYS A 47 2.85 13.00 -0.40
CA CYS A 47 3.97 12.04 -0.39
C CYS A 47 3.57 10.64 0.08
N LEU A 48 2.38 10.50 0.67
CA LEU A 48 1.82 9.23 1.16
C LEU A 48 2.69 8.52 2.21
N HIS A 49 3.45 9.27 3.00
CA HIS A 49 4.16 8.69 4.13
C HIS A 49 3.19 8.26 5.22
N GLN A 50 3.39 7.04 5.73
CA GLN A 50 2.52 6.41 6.73
C GLN A 50 2.79 6.87 8.18
N SER A 51 3.91 7.54 8.41
CA SER A 51 4.32 8.03 9.73
C SER A 51 5.22 9.25 9.60
N GLU A 52 5.44 9.95 10.73
CA GLU A 52 6.31 11.13 10.83
C GLU A 52 7.81 10.84 10.66
N ASP A 53 8.21 9.56 10.64
CA ASP A 53 9.60 9.15 10.56
C ASP A 53 10.29 9.65 9.28
N TYR A 54 9.53 9.90 8.21
CA TYR A 54 10.06 10.45 6.96
C TYR A 54 10.79 11.79 7.16
N LYS A 55 10.37 12.57 8.18
CA LYS A 55 10.97 13.87 8.49
C LYS A 55 12.45 13.75 8.85
N THR A 56 12.86 12.64 9.45
CA THR A 56 14.24 12.40 9.90
C THR A 56 14.96 11.32 9.09
N LYS A 57 14.24 10.31 8.59
CA LYS A 57 14.82 9.16 7.89
C LYS A 57 14.92 9.34 6.37
N CYS A 58 14.06 10.17 5.77
CA CYS A 58 14.07 10.38 4.32
C CYS A 58 14.83 11.65 3.94
N SER A 59 15.51 11.60 2.80
CA SER A 59 16.06 12.81 2.20
C SER A 59 14.95 13.69 1.65
N ALA A 60 15.21 14.99 1.54
CA ALA A 60 14.30 15.92 0.88
C ALA A 60 14.09 15.52 -0.59
N LEU A 61 15.11 14.96 -1.24
CA LEU A 61 15.02 14.46 -2.61
C LEU A 61 14.00 13.33 -2.75
N ASP A 62 13.96 12.38 -1.81
CA ASP A 62 12.97 11.28 -1.84
C ASP A 62 11.54 11.81 -1.74
N CYS A 63 11.33 12.80 -0.86
CA CYS A 63 10.03 13.47 -0.73
C CYS A 63 9.67 14.24 -1.99
N ILE A 64 10.63 14.95 -2.61
CA ILE A 64 10.41 15.67 -3.87
C ILE A 64 10.02 14.72 -5.00
N LYS A 65 10.67 13.55 -5.11
CA LYS A 65 10.31 12.54 -6.10
C LYS A 65 8.89 12.01 -5.89
N ARG A 66 8.47 11.79 -4.64
CA ARG A 66 7.09 11.41 -4.29
C ARG A 66 6.08 12.51 -4.67
N MET A 67 6.39 13.77 -4.39
CA MET A 67 5.55 14.92 -4.82
C MET A 67 5.43 15.00 -6.35
N GLN A 68 6.53 14.78 -7.07
CA GLN A 68 6.53 14.76 -8.54
C GLN A 68 5.68 13.60 -9.07
N LEU A 69 5.80 12.40 -8.49
CA LEU A 69 4.97 11.27 -8.85
C LEU A 69 3.48 11.59 -8.68
N TYR A 70 3.08 12.12 -7.52
CA TYR A 70 1.70 12.53 -7.27
C TYR A 70 1.21 13.54 -8.32
N SER A 71 2.00 14.60 -8.57
CA SER A 71 1.66 15.66 -9.52
C SER A 71 1.55 15.13 -10.96
N ASN A 72 2.50 14.31 -11.39
CA ASN A 72 2.50 13.72 -12.74
C ASN A 72 1.30 12.79 -12.94
N SER A 73 0.95 11.98 -11.93
CA SER A 73 -0.24 11.13 -11.96
C SER A 73 -1.53 11.94 -12.01
N LEU A 74 -1.62 13.03 -11.24
CA LEU A 74 -2.76 13.94 -11.27
C LEU A 74 -2.91 14.62 -12.63
N MET A 75 -1.82 15.12 -13.22
CA MET A 75 -1.84 15.79 -14.53
C MET A 75 -2.25 14.84 -15.67
N ARG A 76 -2.03 13.52 -15.51
CA ARG A 76 -2.38 12.53 -16.54
C ARG A 76 -3.89 12.32 -16.71
N TYR A 77 -4.66 12.34 -15.60
CA TYR A 77 -6.10 12.03 -15.61
C TYR A 77 -7.01 13.12 -15.01
N GLY A 78 -6.42 14.19 -14.46
CA GLY A 78 -7.08 15.46 -14.14
C GLY A 78 -7.87 15.52 -12.82
N LYS A 79 -8.46 14.41 -12.34
CA LYS A 79 -9.31 14.42 -11.13
C LYS A 79 -8.59 14.00 -9.85
N SER A 80 -7.78 12.95 -9.94
CA SER A 80 -7.00 12.40 -8.82
C SER A 80 -5.77 11.66 -9.38
N PRO A 81 -4.74 11.38 -8.57
CA PRO A 81 -3.61 10.57 -9.01
C PRO A 81 -3.89 9.06 -8.96
N TYR A 82 -5.11 8.64 -8.62
CA TYR A 82 -5.48 7.24 -8.39
C TYR A 82 -6.27 6.65 -9.55
N LEU A 83 -6.07 5.35 -9.76
CA LEU A 83 -6.86 4.52 -10.64
C LEU A 83 -7.44 3.36 -9.84
N TYR A 84 -8.61 2.91 -10.27
CA TYR A 84 -9.25 1.72 -9.72
C TYR A 84 -9.88 0.92 -10.86
N PRO A 85 -9.62 -0.39 -10.96
CA PRO A 85 -10.14 -1.21 -12.05
C PRO A 85 -11.66 -1.32 -11.98
N LEU A 86 -12.31 -1.30 -13.15
CA LEU A 86 -13.71 -1.71 -13.25
C LEU A 86 -13.84 -3.16 -12.76
N TYR A 87 -14.93 -3.48 -12.08
CA TYR A 87 -15.20 -4.75 -11.41
C TYR A 87 -14.30 -5.05 -10.19
N GLY A 88 -13.41 -4.12 -9.83
CA GLY A 88 -12.65 -4.17 -8.59
C GLY A 88 -11.31 -4.91 -8.68
N LEU A 89 -10.61 -4.94 -7.55
CA LEU A 89 -9.22 -5.41 -7.48
C LEU A 89 -9.06 -6.90 -7.84
N GLY A 90 -10.14 -7.68 -7.85
CA GLY A 90 -10.14 -9.07 -8.31
C GLY A 90 -9.77 -9.25 -9.77
N GLU A 91 -9.87 -8.20 -10.60
CA GLU A 91 -9.44 -8.25 -12.00
C GLU A 91 -7.90 -8.31 -12.15
N LEU A 92 -7.14 -7.77 -11.19
CA LEU A 92 -5.68 -7.82 -11.22
C LEU A 92 -5.13 -9.25 -11.18
N PRO A 93 -5.44 -10.10 -10.16
CA PRO A 93 -4.97 -11.48 -10.13
C PRO A 93 -5.54 -12.31 -11.29
N GLN A 94 -6.76 -12.03 -11.77
CA GLN A 94 -7.30 -12.69 -12.97
C GLN A 94 -6.47 -12.37 -14.22
N GLY A 95 -6.09 -11.10 -14.39
CA GLY A 95 -5.21 -10.66 -15.48
C GLY A 95 -3.84 -11.34 -15.42
N PHE A 96 -3.23 -11.44 -14.24
CA PHE A 96 -1.95 -12.16 -14.06
C PHE A 96 -2.08 -13.66 -14.30
N ALA A 97 -3.19 -14.29 -13.89
CA ALA A 97 -3.46 -15.69 -14.17
C ALA A 97 -3.56 -15.96 -15.68
N ARG A 98 -4.28 -15.10 -16.41
CA ARG A 98 -4.35 -15.15 -17.87
C ARG A 98 -2.99 -14.94 -18.52
N LEU A 99 -2.22 -13.95 -18.06
CA LEU A 99 -0.87 -13.69 -18.57
C LEU A 99 0.01 -14.93 -18.40
N SER A 100 -0.01 -15.56 -17.22
CA SER A 100 0.75 -16.79 -16.98
C SER A 100 0.31 -17.94 -17.91
N ALA A 101 -0.98 -18.07 -18.19
CA ALA A 101 -1.50 -19.08 -19.13
C ALA A 101 -0.98 -18.89 -20.56
N VAL A 102 -0.83 -17.64 -21.02
CA VAL A 102 -0.20 -17.34 -22.33
C VAL A 102 1.24 -17.86 -22.40
N TYR A 103 1.95 -17.88 -21.27
CA TYR A 103 3.31 -18.42 -21.16
C TYR A 103 3.35 -19.90 -20.74
N GLY A 104 2.22 -20.62 -20.85
CA GLY A 104 2.13 -22.06 -20.58
C GLY A 104 1.89 -22.44 -19.11
N GLY A 105 1.65 -21.47 -18.23
CA GLY A 105 1.22 -21.72 -16.86
C GLY A 105 -0.23 -22.19 -16.78
N THR A 106 -0.62 -22.81 -15.66
CA THR A 106 -2.01 -23.11 -15.36
C THR A 106 -2.25 -22.86 -13.88
N TYR A 107 -3.28 -22.08 -13.56
CA TYR A 107 -3.65 -21.76 -12.18
C TYR A 107 -4.56 -22.86 -11.64
N MET A 108 -4.19 -23.42 -10.50
CA MET A 108 -4.97 -24.46 -9.81
C MET A 108 -5.63 -23.86 -8.58
N LEU A 109 -6.96 -23.75 -8.62
CA LEU A 109 -7.78 -23.36 -7.46
C LEU A 109 -8.33 -24.61 -6.78
N ASN A 110 -8.74 -24.48 -5.51
CA ASN A 110 -9.25 -25.59 -4.72
C ASN A 110 -8.29 -26.80 -4.67
N LYS A 111 -6.97 -26.53 -4.71
CA LYS A 111 -5.91 -27.53 -4.64
C LYS A 111 -5.28 -27.43 -3.25
N PRO A 112 -5.46 -28.42 -2.36
CA PRO A 112 -4.97 -28.34 -0.99
C PRO A 112 -3.44 -28.39 -0.95
N PHE A 113 -2.86 -27.71 0.03
CA PHE A 113 -1.42 -27.73 0.28
C PHE A 113 -1.11 -28.65 1.46
N ASP A 114 -0.37 -29.74 1.19
CA ASP A 114 -0.01 -30.71 2.22
C ASP A 114 1.35 -30.39 2.89
N GLY A 115 2.17 -29.54 2.25
CA GLY A 115 3.46 -29.10 2.79
C GLY A 115 4.57 -28.95 1.75
N PHE A 116 5.69 -28.36 2.19
CA PHE A 116 6.93 -28.31 1.41
C PHE A 116 7.70 -29.63 1.50
N VAL A 117 8.35 -30.03 0.41
CA VAL A 117 9.34 -31.11 0.40
C VAL A 117 10.72 -30.47 0.50
N MET A 118 11.46 -30.81 1.56
CA MET A 118 12.77 -30.23 1.88
C MET A 118 13.88 -31.27 1.77
N GLU A 119 15.00 -30.91 1.14
CA GLU A 119 16.22 -31.71 1.09
C GLU A 119 17.41 -30.78 1.38
N ASN A 120 18.31 -31.17 2.30
CA ASN A 120 19.47 -30.38 2.71
C ASN A 120 19.14 -28.92 3.11
N GLY A 121 17.99 -28.72 3.76
CA GLY A 121 17.53 -27.39 4.20
C GLY A 121 16.92 -26.51 3.10
N LYS A 122 16.79 -27.00 1.86
CA LYS A 122 16.19 -26.27 0.74
C LYS A 122 14.92 -26.93 0.24
N VAL A 123 13.99 -26.13 -0.27
CA VAL A 123 12.80 -26.66 -0.93
C VAL A 123 13.17 -27.32 -2.25
N VAL A 124 12.60 -28.50 -2.49
CA VAL A 124 12.74 -29.27 -3.74
C VAL A 124 11.39 -29.59 -4.38
N GLY A 125 10.28 -29.26 -3.71
CA GLY A 125 8.94 -29.46 -4.22
C GLY A 125 7.84 -29.06 -3.25
N VAL A 126 6.60 -29.14 -3.72
CA VAL A 126 5.37 -28.95 -2.94
C VAL A 126 4.52 -30.20 -3.05
N LYS A 127 3.92 -30.63 -1.93
CA LYS A 127 3.03 -31.78 -1.87
C LYS A 127 1.57 -31.36 -1.86
N SER A 128 0.74 -32.06 -2.63
CA SER A 128 -0.71 -31.86 -2.69
C SER A 128 -1.40 -33.16 -3.11
N GLU A 129 -2.38 -33.61 -2.34
CA GLU A 129 -3.22 -34.79 -2.65
C GLU A 129 -2.38 -36.06 -2.90
N GLY A 130 -1.26 -36.21 -2.17
CA GLY A 130 -0.36 -37.36 -2.31
C GLY A 130 0.66 -37.25 -3.44
N GLU A 131 0.56 -36.25 -4.31
CA GLU A 131 1.52 -35.98 -5.38
C GLU A 131 2.56 -34.92 -4.98
N VAL A 132 3.73 -34.93 -5.63
CA VAL A 132 4.81 -33.97 -5.41
C VAL A 132 5.17 -33.27 -6.71
N ALA A 133 4.94 -31.96 -6.77
CA ALA A 133 5.43 -31.10 -7.84
C ALA A 133 6.84 -30.60 -7.48
N ARG A 134 7.86 -30.98 -8.25
CA ARG A 134 9.26 -30.60 -8.00
C ARG A 134 9.55 -29.18 -8.50
N CYS A 135 10.30 -28.41 -7.70
CA CYS A 135 10.68 -27.04 -8.01
C CYS A 135 12.01 -26.68 -7.34
N LYS A 136 12.67 -25.62 -7.82
CA LYS A 136 13.92 -25.11 -7.22
C LYS A 136 13.67 -24.02 -6.18
N GLN A 137 12.56 -23.31 -6.32
CA GLN A 137 12.18 -22.15 -5.53
C GLN A 137 10.66 -22.14 -5.39
N VAL A 138 10.16 -21.60 -4.29
CA VAL A 138 8.72 -21.40 -4.05
C VAL A 138 8.47 -19.96 -3.62
N ILE A 139 7.39 -19.38 -4.13
CA ILE A 139 6.84 -18.10 -3.66
C ILE A 139 5.50 -18.40 -3.00
N CYS A 140 5.24 -17.84 -1.82
CA CYS A 140 3.96 -17.99 -1.13
C CYS A 140 3.62 -16.79 -0.26
N ASP A 141 2.36 -16.70 0.19
CA ASP A 141 1.96 -15.78 1.25
C ASP A 141 2.18 -16.41 2.65
N PRO A 142 2.11 -15.63 3.74
CA PRO A 142 2.37 -16.09 5.09
C PRO A 142 1.57 -17.33 5.54
N SER A 143 0.37 -17.56 5.01
CA SER A 143 -0.50 -18.66 5.44
C SER A 143 0.06 -20.05 5.09
N TYR A 144 0.92 -20.14 4.08
CA TYR A 144 1.56 -21.40 3.68
C TYR A 144 2.82 -21.75 4.49
N ALA A 145 3.36 -20.78 5.24
CA ALA A 145 4.63 -20.92 5.96
C ALA A 145 4.59 -20.24 7.34
N PRO A 146 3.67 -20.63 8.25
CA PRO A 146 3.46 -19.95 9.53
C PRO A 146 4.70 -19.93 10.43
N ASP A 147 5.58 -20.93 10.34
CA ASP A 147 6.81 -21.03 11.13
C ASP A 147 7.96 -20.15 10.61
N LEU A 148 7.80 -19.56 9.42
CA LEU A 148 8.83 -18.74 8.75
C LEU A 148 8.46 -17.25 8.71
N VAL A 149 7.37 -16.87 9.39
CA VAL A 149 6.88 -15.50 9.46
C VAL A 149 6.74 -15.05 10.90
N ARG A 150 6.79 -13.73 11.11
CA ARG A 150 6.50 -13.12 12.41
C ARG A 150 5.37 -12.11 12.28
N LYS A 151 4.53 -12.05 13.30
CA LYS A 151 3.47 -11.05 13.42
C LYS A 151 4.10 -9.68 13.66
N VAL A 152 3.70 -8.69 12.87
CA VAL A 152 4.23 -7.30 12.93
C VAL A 152 3.19 -6.30 13.41
N GLY A 153 1.93 -6.68 13.42
CA GLY A 153 0.83 -5.82 13.83
C GLY A 153 -0.52 -6.43 13.51
N ARG A 154 -1.54 -5.57 13.57
CA ARG A 154 -2.92 -5.86 13.18
C ARG A 154 -3.46 -4.68 12.40
N VAL A 155 -4.36 -4.95 11.48
CA VAL A 155 -5.11 -3.96 10.73
C VAL A 155 -6.59 -4.21 10.94
N VAL A 156 -7.36 -3.15 11.19
CA VAL A 156 -8.82 -3.22 11.26
C VAL A 156 -9.41 -2.52 10.05
N ARG A 157 -10.36 -3.18 9.39
CA ARG A 157 -11.07 -2.67 8.21
C ARG A 157 -12.57 -2.71 8.46
N ALA A 158 -13.27 -1.63 8.15
CA ALA A 158 -14.71 -1.58 8.03
C ALA A 158 -15.11 -1.39 6.57
N ILE A 159 -15.93 -2.28 6.04
CA ILE A 159 -16.55 -2.14 4.72
C ILE A 159 -17.98 -1.67 4.95
N CYS A 160 -18.29 -0.46 4.46
CA CYS A 160 -19.55 0.23 4.69
C CYS A 160 -20.30 0.39 3.37
N ILE A 161 -21.58 0.00 3.37
CA ILE A 161 -22.47 0.19 2.22
C ILE A 161 -23.26 1.48 2.44
N LEU A 162 -23.19 2.40 1.47
CA LEU A 162 -23.92 3.67 1.46
C LEU A 162 -24.85 3.74 0.26
N ASP A 163 -25.94 4.49 0.36
CA ASP A 163 -26.84 4.84 -0.75
C ASP A 163 -26.73 6.32 -1.17
N HIS A 164 -25.62 6.96 -0.78
CA HIS A 164 -25.29 8.35 -1.09
C HIS A 164 -23.76 8.55 -1.18
N PRO A 165 -23.29 9.60 -1.89
CA PRO A 165 -21.88 10.00 -1.86
C PRO A 165 -21.45 10.38 -0.44
N ILE A 166 -20.16 10.21 -0.13
CA ILE A 166 -19.62 10.66 1.15
C ILE A 166 -19.82 12.19 1.28
N PRO A 167 -20.39 12.70 2.38
CA PRO A 167 -20.55 14.14 2.60
C PRO A 167 -19.25 14.94 2.39
N ASN A 168 -19.37 16.17 1.88
CA ASN A 168 -18.25 17.09 1.61
C ASN A 168 -17.24 16.58 0.56
N THR A 169 -17.64 15.71 -0.35
CA THR A 169 -16.80 15.23 -1.46
C THR A 169 -17.24 15.76 -2.83
N ALA A 170 -18.12 16.77 -2.87
CA ALA A 170 -18.72 17.28 -4.10
C ALA A 170 -19.38 16.18 -4.95
N ASP A 171 -20.15 15.32 -4.27
CA ASP A 171 -20.88 14.18 -4.86
C ASP A 171 -20.01 13.22 -5.67
N ALA A 172 -18.75 13.05 -5.27
CA ALA A 172 -17.81 12.17 -5.95
C ALA A 172 -18.27 10.70 -5.93
N LEU A 173 -18.22 10.06 -7.10
CA LEU A 173 -18.53 8.63 -7.28
C LEU A 173 -17.42 7.69 -6.80
N SER A 174 -16.22 8.24 -6.60
CA SER A 174 -15.11 7.61 -5.88
C SER A 174 -14.20 8.67 -5.29
N CYS A 175 -13.57 8.34 -4.17
CA CYS A 175 -12.61 9.24 -3.53
C CYS A 175 -11.64 8.47 -2.63
N GLN A 176 -10.54 9.13 -2.30
CA GLN A 176 -9.66 8.72 -1.21
C GLN A 176 -9.63 9.84 -0.17
N ILE A 177 -9.76 9.48 1.11
CA ILE A 177 -9.65 10.40 2.24
C ILE A 177 -8.57 9.84 3.16
N ILE A 178 -7.63 10.70 3.55
CA ILE A 178 -6.57 10.38 4.49
C ILE A 178 -6.79 11.25 5.72
N LEU A 179 -6.85 10.63 6.88
CA LEU A 179 -6.88 11.30 8.18
C LEU A 179 -5.51 11.12 8.84
N PRO A 180 -4.62 12.12 8.75
CA PRO A 180 -3.30 12.03 9.36
C PRO A 180 -3.40 11.86 10.87
N GLN A 181 -2.49 11.06 11.43
CA GLN A 181 -2.41 10.72 12.85
C GLN A 181 -2.44 11.96 13.76
N ASN A 182 -1.75 13.03 13.33
CA ASN A 182 -1.62 14.28 14.06
C ASN A 182 -2.95 15.06 14.18
N GLN A 183 -3.91 14.79 13.29
CA GLN A 183 -5.21 15.48 13.25
C GLN A 183 -6.27 14.76 14.08
N ILE A 184 -6.14 13.45 14.27
CA ILE A 184 -7.09 12.62 15.02
C ILE A 184 -6.77 12.52 16.52
N GLY A 185 -5.58 12.97 16.97
CA GLY A 185 -5.10 12.83 18.36
C GLY A 185 -5.06 14.11 19.23
N ARG A 186 -5.63 15.26 18.82
CA ARG A 186 -5.31 16.56 19.46
C ARG A 186 -6.24 17.08 20.57
N LYS A 187 -7.31 16.39 20.99
CA LYS A 187 -8.19 16.95 22.03
C LYS A 187 -8.57 15.92 23.10
N HIS A 188 -7.89 15.99 24.25
CA HIS A 188 -8.27 15.41 25.56
C HIS A 188 -7.63 14.08 26.02
N GLY A 189 -6.35 13.81 25.74
CA GLY A 189 -5.56 12.85 26.56
C GLY A 189 -6.04 11.39 26.58
N ILE A 190 -6.88 10.99 25.62
CA ILE A 190 -7.37 9.61 25.47
C ILE A 190 -6.87 9.13 24.10
N CYS A 191 -5.79 8.35 24.12
CA CYS A 191 -5.14 7.67 22.98
C CYS A 191 -4.53 8.60 21.91
N ALA A 192 -3.22 8.76 21.95
CA ALA A 192 -2.46 9.30 20.83
C ALA A 192 -2.28 8.20 19.77
N PHE A 193 -3.22 8.12 18.81
CA PHE A 193 -3.07 7.22 17.67
C PHE A 193 -1.85 7.63 16.84
N ARG A 194 -0.98 6.67 16.55
CA ARG A 194 0.24 6.85 15.75
C ARG A 194 0.04 6.55 14.28
N SER A 195 -1.10 6.00 13.91
CA SER A 195 -1.41 5.56 12.55
C SER A 195 -2.47 6.43 11.90
N HIS A 196 -2.41 6.55 10.58
CA HIS A 196 -3.44 7.24 9.82
C HIS A 196 -4.70 6.39 9.72
N ILE A 197 -5.84 7.04 9.50
CA ILE A 197 -7.06 6.36 9.06
C ILE A 197 -7.23 6.66 7.57
N TYR A 198 -7.33 5.60 6.78
CA TYR A 198 -7.56 5.67 5.34
C TYR A 198 -9.01 5.36 5.03
N ILE A 199 -9.61 6.11 4.11
CA ILE A 199 -10.92 5.82 3.54
C ILE A 199 -10.76 5.76 2.03
N SER A 200 -11.15 4.64 1.43
CA SER A 200 -11.37 4.55 0.00
C SER A 200 -12.86 4.37 -0.27
N CYS A 201 -13.39 5.10 -1.25
CA CYS A 201 -14.77 5.00 -1.69
C CYS A 201 -14.79 4.70 -3.18
N VAL A 202 -15.54 3.67 -3.54
CA VAL A 202 -15.88 3.29 -4.91
C VAL A 202 -17.38 3.01 -4.98
N SER A 203 -17.96 2.99 -6.18
CA SER A 203 -19.40 2.89 -6.35
C SER A 203 -19.79 2.05 -7.56
N PHE A 204 -21.08 2.00 -7.85
CA PHE A 204 -21.64 1.44 -9.08
C PHE A 204 -20.95 1.90 -10.38
N ASP A 205 -20.33 3.08 -10.38
CA ASP A 205 -19.55 3.58 -11.52
C ASP A 205 -18.38 2.64 -11.87
N HIS A 206 -17.78 2.03 -10.85
CA HIS A 206 -16.68 1.07 -10.96
C HIS A 206 -17.17 -0.37 -11.11
N LYS A 207 -18.49 -0.59 -11.25
CA LYS A 207 -19.12 -1.93 -11.36
C LYS A 207 -18.87 -2.86 -10.16
N VAL A 208 -18.60 -2.29 -8.99
CA VAL A 208 -18.39 -3.04 -7.74
C VAL A 208 -19.63 -3.10 -6.84
N ALA A 209 -20.66 -2.30 -7.14
CA ALA A 209 -21.91 -2.22 -6.39
C ALA A 209 -23.10 -2.09 -7.35
N ALA A 210 -24.29 -2.45 -6.87
CA ALA A 210 -25.54 -2.18 -7.58
C ALA A 210 -25.74 -0.66 -7.76
N GLU A 211 -26.53 -0.27 -8.76
CA GLU A 211 -26.78 1.13 -9.07
C GLU A 211 -27.22 1.92 -7.82
N ARG A 212 -26.71 3.16 -7.69
CA ARG A 212 -26.89 4.06 -6.54
C ARG A 212 -26.18 3.68 -5.24
N PHE A 213 -25.53 2.51 -5.16
CA PHE A 213 -24.77 2.12 -3.97
C PHE A 213 -23.28 2.45 -4.07
N PHE A 214 -22.71 2.71 -2.91
CA PHE A 214 -21.29 3.01 -2.68
C PHE A 214 -20.72 2.01 -1.68
N ILE A 215 -19.46 1.68 -1.85
CA ILE A 215 -18.67 0.87 -0.93
C ILE A 215 -17.54 1.76 -0.43
N ALA A 216 -17.62 2.12 0.86
CA ALA A 216 -16.58 2.85 1.55
C ALA A 216 -15.81 1.88 2.47
N MET A 217 -14.49 1.79 2.30
CA MET A 217 -13.63 1.02 3.19
C MET A 217 -12.86 1.98 4.10
N VAL A 218 -13.02 1.83 5.41
CA VAL A 218 -12.23 2.57 6.42
C VAL A 218 -11.21 1.61 7.04
N ALA A 219 -9.93 1.97 7.03
CA ALA A 219 -8.86 1.11 7.52
C ALA A 219 -7.85 1.87 8.37
N THR A 220 -7.32 1.21 9.41
CA THR A 220 -6.18 1.70 10.19
C THR A 220 -5.42 0.54 10.85
N ILE A 221 -4.20 0.82 11.31
CA ILE A 221 -3.42 -0.12 12.12
C ILE A 221 -3.98 -0.11 13.55
N VAL A 222 -4.12 -1.29 14.13
CA VAL A 222 -4.67 -1.46 15.48
C VAL A 222 -3.64 -1.08 16.53
N GLU A 223 -4.01 -0.15 17.41
CA GLU A 223 -3.16 0.31 18.50
C GLU A 223 -3.77 0.07 19.89
N THR A 224 -5.02 -0.40 19.96
CA THR A 224 -5.76 -0.63 21.21
C THR A 224 -6.42 -2.00 21.23
N ASP A 225 -6.92 -2.40 22.40
CA ASP A 225 -7.68 -3.63 22.57
C ASP A 225 -9.13 -3.53 22.05
N ASN A 226 -9.54 -2.38 21.50
CA ASN A 226 -10.86 -2.19 20.89
C ASN A 226 -10.74 -1.66 19.45
N PRO A 227 -10.30 -2.50 18.49
CA PRO A 227 -10.02 -2.08 17.12
C PRO A 227 -11.17 -1.35 16.40
N PRO A 228 -12.45 -1.79 16.50
CA PRO A 228 -13.56 -1.08 15.84
C PRO A 228 -13.71 0.39 16.26
N ARG A 229 -13.32 0.73 17.49
CA ARG A 229 -13.42 2.11 18.01
C ARG A 229 -12.42 3.05 17.33
N GLU A 230 -11.30 2.54 16.86
CA GLU A 230 -10.24 3.32 16.20
C GLU A 230 -10.72 3.87 14.85
N LEU A 231 -11.67 3.18 14.20
CA LEU A 231 -12.30 3.61 12.95
C LEU A 231 -13.32 4.75 13.13
N ALA A 232 -13.69 5.10 14.36
CA ALA A 232 -14.81 6.01 14.64
C ALA A 232 -14.63 7.42 14.03
N ALA A 233 -13.40 7.90 13.86
CA ALA A 233 -13.17 9.19 13.19
C ALA A 233 -13.48 9.11 11.70
N GLY A 234 -13.09 8.02 11.03
CA GLY A 234 -13.39 7.81 9.61
C GLY A 234 -14.87 7.49 9.36
N ILE A 235 -15.48 6.63 10.18
CA ILE A 235 -16.90 6.26 10.07
C ILE A 235 -17.82 7.48 10.18
N ARG A 236 -17.49 8.45 11.04
CA ARG A 236 -18.27 9.70 11.19
C ARG A 236 -18.34 10.53 9.91
N LEU A 237 -17.36 10.40 9.01
CA LEU A 237 -17.36 11.11 7.73
C LEU A 237 -18.32 10.50 6.72
N LEU A 238 -18.70 9.22 6.88
CA LEU A 238 -19.46 8.49 5.88
C LEU A 238 -20.94 8.89 5.82
N GLY A 239 -21.50 9.46 6.89
CA GLY A 239 -22.95 9.69 7.00
C GLY A 239 -23.74 8.41 7.33
N PRO A 240 -25.07 8.39 7.12
CA PRO A 240 -25.89 7.20 7.33
C PRO A 240 -25.47 6.00 6.48
N MET A 241 -25.17 4.88 7.12
CA MET A 241 -24.76 3.64 6.44
C MET A 241 -25.93 2.65 6.40
N LYS A 242 -26.04 1.87 5.33
CA LYS A 242 -27.00 0.76 5.24
C LYS A 242 -26.51 -0.46 6.01
N GLU A 243 -25.24 -0.79 5.83
CA GLU A 243 -24.58 -1.90 6.49
C GLU A 243 -23.10 -1.61 6.72
N CYS A 244 -22.52 -2.30 7.70
CA CYS A 244 -21.11 -2.17 8.04
C CYS A 244 -20.53 -3.51 8.50
N PHE A 245 -19.48 -3.97 7.81
CA PHE A 245 -18.77 -5.20 8.10
C PHE A 245 -17.39 -4.86 8.63
N VAL A 246 -17.13 -5.17 9.90
CA VAL A 246 -15.84 -4.89 10.54
C VAL A 246 -15.07 -6.19 10.72
N LYS A 247 -13.81 -6.17 10.29
CA LYS A 247 -12.88 -7.29 10.47
C LYS A 247 -11.48 -6.74 10.76
N ASP A 248 -10.85 -7.30 11.77
CA ASP A 248 -9.41 -7.16 11.96
C ASP A 248 -8.65 -8.40 11.46
N SER A 249 -7.42 -8.16 11.04
CA SER A 249 -6.49 -9.19 10.54
C SER A 249 -5.11 -8.96 11.10
N ASP A 250 -4.41 -10.05 11.40
CA ASP A 250 -2.99 -10.01 11.73
C ASP A 250 -2.15 -9.68 10.48
N LEU A 251 -1.07 -8.93 10.69
CA LEU A 251 -0.07 -8.63 9.69
C LEU A 251 1.18 -9.45 9.96
N TYR A 252 1.72 -10.07 8.93
CA TYR A 252 2.92 -10.90 8.98
C TYR A 252 3.96 -10.43 7.96
N GLU A 253 5.23 -10.62 8.31
CA GLU A 253 6.38 -10.47 7.41
C GLU A 253 7.34 -11.67 7.56
N PRO A 254 8.11 -12.02 6.51
CA PRO A 254 9.09 -13.09 6.58
C PRO A 254 10.18 -12.82 7.63
N ILE A 255 10.61 -13.88 8.35
CA ILE A 255 11.73 -13.78 9.30
C ILE A 255 13.08 -13.74 8.57
N GLY A 256 13.18 -14.38 7.40
CA GLY A 256 14.41 -14.46 6.61
C GLY A 256 14.21 -14.05 5.15
N SER A 257 15.31 -13.87 4.43
CA SER A 257 15.30 -13.51 3.00
C SER A 257 14.70 -14.59 2.09
N GLY A 258 14.72 -15.85 2.54
CA GLY A 258 14.37 -17.01 1.70
C GLY A 258 15.54 -17.56 0.88
N THR A 259 16.72 -16.92 0.91
CA THR A 259 17.88 -17.37 0.12
C THR A 259 18.46 -18.70 0.61
N ASP A 260 18.35 -18.98 1.91
CA ASP A 260 18.92 -20.20 2.49
C ASP A 260 18.06 -21.43 2.21
N ASN A 261 16.73 -21.28 2.28
CA ASN A 261 15.76 -22.36 2.13
C ASN A 261 15.04 -22.37 0.76
N GLN A 262 15.23 -21.34 -0.07
CA GLN A 262 14.59 -21.12 -1.37
C GLN A 262 13.05 -20.96 -1.29
N ILE A 263 12.53 -20.49 -0.16
CA ILE A 263 11.12 -20.16 0.08
C ILE A 263 11.00 -18.65 0.27
N PHE A 264 10.38 -17.96 -0.70
CA PHE A 264 10.25 -16.51 -0.72
C PHE A 264 8.82 -16.11 -0.34
N ILE A 265 8.67 -15.57 0.86
CA ILE A 265 7.35 -15.25 1.43
C ILE A 265 7.08 -13.75 1.25
N SER A 266 5.86 -13.42 0.84
CA SER A 266 5.37 -12.04 0.77
C SER A 266 4.96 -11.49 2.13
N SER A 267 4.91 -10.17 2.24
CA SER A 267 4.35 -9.49 3.40
C SER A 267 2.81 -9.44 3.32
N SER A 268 2.15 -9.28 4.47
CA SER A 268 0.71 -9.05 4.50
C SER A 268 0.34 -7.64 4.00
N TYR A 269 -0.82 -7.49 3.36
CA TYR A 269 -1.32 -6.17 2.95
C TYR A 269 -1.62 -5.26 4.14
N ASP A 270 -0.95 -4.10 4.17
CA ASP A 270 -1.08 -3.09 5.22
C ASP A 270 -2.41 -2.32 5.16
N ALA A 271 -2.57 -1.30 6.01
CA ALA A 271 -3.79 -0.50 6.11
C ALA A 271 -3.96 0.54 4.99
N THR A 272 -2.94 0.76 4.16
CA THR A 272 -3.00 1.80 3.13
C THR A 272 -3.96 1.46 2.01
N THR A 273 -4.50 2.50 1.37
CA THR A 273 -5.49 2.39 0.29
C THR A 273 -4.86 2.55 -1.10
N HIS A 274 -3.54 2.40 -1.21
CA HIS A 274 -2.76 2.46 -2.44
C HIS A 274 -1.71 1.34 -2.47
N PHE A 275 -1.14 1.06 -3.64
CA PHE A 275 -0.30 -0.13 -3.85
C PHE A 275 1.21 0.06 -3.60
N GLU A 276 1.67 1.24 -3.19
CA GLU A 276 3.11 1.50 -3.10
C GLU A 276 3.90 0.49 -2.25
N SER A 277 3.47 0.19 -1.02
CA SER A 277 4.13 -0.82 -0.17
C SER A 277 4.03 -2.25 -0.74
N THR A 278 2.94 -2.55 -1.45
CA THR A 278 2.78 -3.83 -2.15
C THR A 278 3.76 -3.95 -3.32
N CYS A 279 3.94 -2.88 -4.09
CA CYS A 279 4.92 -2.84 -5.17
C CYS A 279 6.34 -3.00 -4.64
N ASP A 280 6.66 -2.35 -3.51
CA ASP A 280 7.96 -2.50 -2.85
C ASP A 280 8.21 -3.95 -2.43
N ASP A 281 7.21 -4.65 -1.87
CA ASP A 281 7.31 -6.06 -1.50
C ASP A 281 7.52 -6.97 -2.73
N VAL A 282 6.81 -6.72 -3.84
CA VAL A 282 7.00 -7.45 -5.11
C VAL A 282 8.42 -7.29 -5.64
N LEU A 283 8.94 -6.06 -5.67
CA LEU A 283 10.31 -5.77 -6.12
C LEU A 283 11.34 -6.41 -5.19
N ASN A 284 11.08 -6.39 -3.89
CA ASN A 284 11.94 -7.03 -2.89
C ASN A 284 11.97 -8.56 -3.05
N ILE A 285 10.82 -9.21 -3.26
CA ILE A 285 10.74 -10.65 -3.55
C ILE A 285 11.51 -10.96 -4.83
N TYR A 286 11.32 -10.18 -5.89
CA TYR A 286 12.05 -10.35 -7.15
C TYR A 286 13.57 -10.29 -6.93
N GLU A 287 14.06 -9.28 -6.21
CA GLU A 287 15.49 -9.11 -5.91
C GLU A 287 16.06 -10.29 -5.12
N ARG A 288 15.34 -10.76 -4.08
CA ARG A 288 15.75 -11.92 -3.28
C ARG A 288 15.77 -13.22 -4.10
N LEU A 289 14.81 -13.39 -5.00
CA LEU A 289 14.65 -14.58 -5.83
C LEU A 289 15.66 -14.65 -6.96
N MET A 290 15.87 -13.53 -7.66
CA MET A 290 16.72 -13.44 -8.85
C MET A 290 18.18 -13.09 -8.52
N GLY A 291 18.44 -12.51 -7.35
CA GLY A 291 19.77 -12.05 -6.93
C GLY A 291 20.21 -10.72 -7.57
N GLU A 292 19.30 -10.03 -8.28
CA GLU A 292 19.54 -8.71 -8.89
C GLU A 292 18.30 -7.82 -8.79
N LYS A 293 18.51 -6.50 -8.79
CA LYS A 293 17.41 -5.52 -8.81
C LYS A 293 16.61 -5.62 -10.10
N PHE A 294 15.30 -5.42 -10.00
CA PHE A 294 14.45 -5.35 -11.17
C PHE A 294 14.82 -4.16 -12.06
N ASP A 295 15.13 -4.45 -13.32
CA ASP A 295 15.46 -3.45 -14.32
C ASP A 295 14.21 -3.02 -15.09
N PHE A 296 13.68 -1.85 -14.74
CA PHE A 296 12.48 -1.29 -15.37
C PHE A 296 12.65 -1.01 -16.87
N SER A 297 13.87 -0.89 -17.39
CA SER A 297 14.09 -0.70 -18.84
C SER A 297 13.76 -1.94 -19.66
N LYS A 298 13.74 -3.13 -19.03
CA LYS A 298 13.39 -4.40 -19.68
C LYS A 298 11.88 -4.58 -19.86
N VAL A 299 11.05 -3.74 -19.24
CA VAL A 299 9.60 -3.73 -19.44
C VAL A 299 9.33 -3.20 -20.84
N LYS A 300 9.21 -4.10 -21.82
CA LYS A 300 8.77 -3.75 -23.17
C LYS A 300 7.33 -3.22 -23.07
N ALA A 301 7.13 -1.94 -23.39
CA ALA A 301 5.81 -1.39 -23.63
C ALA A 301 5.22 -2.02 -24.89
N ARG A 302 4.68 -3.24 -24.79
CA ARG A 302 3.79 -3.82 -25.80
C ARG A 302 2.35 -3.40 -25.48
N LEU A 303 2.14 -2.10 -25.34
CA LEU A 303 0.79 -1.54 -25.13
C LEU A 303 0.26 -0.82 -26.38
N ASP A 304 1.07 -0.73 -27.44
CA ASP A 304 0.71 -0.08 -28.71
C ASP A 304 0.51 -1.09 -29.87
N ASP A 305 0.49 -2.40 -29.59
CA ASP A 305 0.15 -3.44 -30.58
C ASP A 305 -1.31 -3.93 -30.35
N GLU A 306 -2.28 -3.02 -30.34
CA GLU A 306 -3.72 -3.30 -30.61
C GLU A 306 -4.49 -2.01 -30.96
#